data_AF-A0A2U1E6D0-F1
#
_entry.id   AF-A0A2U1E6D0-F1
#
_cell.length_a   1.000
_cell.length_b   1.000
_cell.length_c   1.000
_cell.angle_alpha   90.00
_cell.angle_beta   90.00
_cell.angle_gamma   90.00
#
_symmetry.space_group_name_H-M   'P 1'
#
loop_
_entity.id
_entity.type
_entity.pdbx_description
1 polymer ?
#
loop_
_entity_poly.entity_id
_entity_poly.type
_entity_poly.pdbx_seq_one_letter_code
_entity_poly.pdbx_strand_id
1 'polypeptide(L)'
;MGEFNLLDEKWINVVTDYKGTTKPVGIKDFFENAHNYIALAGDTPTQDFAVMRFLLAVLHTVFSRYDADGNAYEMLEMNDRMQPKEEPAEDLEEYEDLLMDTWKDLWNKGNFPKIVNEYLEEWKDRFNLFDDKYPFYQVTEKEIDVSKINKSAPSEVLGKNINRRISESANKIALFSPKYSNDLNKEKMSQDEVARWLLTFQSYSGLSDKVIFGKEKYKASKGWLFDLGGVFLSSDNLFKTLLLNLQLKNFSNKIQKPCWEFSPEEVVQKQMSFEPIDNIAELYTVWSRAVCIKDYSPENAFSMSIVKLPEVIHEDQFLEPMTIWRYNTTGDNKEKFTPRKHQMNKSMWRSFGLITETESEENPDPKNKKRKPGIIDWMNKISDFVDDKIIKINSISMEDDGNATSWVPTNEVVDHLYIDEAVFNDLEKEGWIYRINKVVDMTKEVVEFIYKGFLNDINEIRNLESKDFVNNGVELLYYEIDKPFRDWILSIDINDDKEKKITDWKNELSYLVFNQAEKIAKSSNSRDFIGISVDGTTKNIATAFNIFSARLNKKLGKRRELNGENK
;
A
#
# COMPACT_ATOMS: atom_id res chain seq x y z
N MET A 1 8.15 -19.56 -30.08
CA MET A 1 6.68 -19.78 -29.99
C MET A 1 6.30 -19.40 -28.58
N GLY A 2 5.28 -18.56 -28.38
CA GLY A 2 4.91 -18.12 -27.03
C GLY A 2 4.51 -19.29 -26.13
N GLU A 3 5.05 -19.31 -24.92
CA GLU A 3 4.76 -20.31 -23.89
C GLU A 3 4.18 -19.65 -22.63
N PHE A 4 3.31 -20.40 -21.96
CA PHE A 4 2.64 -20.00 -20.72
C PHE A 4 1.89 -18.67 -20.84
N ASN A 5 0.76 -18.69 -21.57
CA ASN A 5 -0.05 -17.49 -21.78
C ASN A 5 -0.88 -17.14 -20.53
N LEU A 6 -0.61 -16.00 -19.91
CA LEU A 6 -1.20 -15.58 -18.64
C LEU A 6 -2.73 -15.36 -18.71
N LEU A 7 -3.32 -15.24 -19.91
CA LEU A 7 -4.77 -15.12 -20.08
C LEU A 7 -5.49 -16.42 -19.72
N ASP A 8 -4.92 -17.55 -20.12
CA ASP A 8 -5.51 -18.89 -20.05
C ASP A 8 -4.87 -19.75 -18.94
N GLU A 9 -3.55 -19.64 -18.76
CA GLU A 9 -2.81 -20.42 -17.77
C GLU A 9 -3.07 -19.94 -16.34
N LYS A 10 -3.01 -20.88 -15.39
CA LYS A 10 -3.40 -20.62 -14.01
C LYS A 10 -2.24 -20.06 -13.21
N TRP A 11 -2.28 -18.78 -12.87
CA TRP A 11 -1.21 -18.12 -12.12
C TRP A 11 -1.67 -17.12 -11.06
N ILE A 12 -2.91 -16.64 -11.11
CA ILE A 12 -3.48 -15.79 -10.07
C ILE A 12 -4.12 -16.69 -9.02
N ASN A 13 -3.64 -16.64 -7.79
CA ASN A 13 -4.26 -17.38 -6.69
C ASN A 13 -5.37 -16.53 -6.06
N VAL A 14 -6.55 -17.12 -5.89
CA VAL A 14 -7.72 -16.48 -5.28
C VAL A 14 -8.32 -17.32 -4.16
N VAL A 15 -8.90 -16.66 -3.16
CA VAL A 15 -9.73 -17.30 -2.13
C VAL A 15 -11.15 -17.47 -2.64
N THR A 16 -11.68 -18.68 -2.52
CA THR A 16 -13.01 -19.07 -3.07
C THR A 16 -14.09 -19.23 -2.01
N ASP A 17 -13.71 -19.35 -0.74
CA ASP A 17 -14.66 -19.50 0.37
C ASP A 17 -14.09 -18.96 1.70
N TYR A 18 -14.97 -18.79 2.69
CA TYR A 18 -14.60 -18.35 4.04
C TYR A 18 -13.80 -19.39 4.86
N LYS A 19 -13.58 -20.60 4.31
CA LYS A 19 -12.68 -21.59 4.93
C LYS A 19 -11.22 -21.34 4.51
N GLY A 20 -10.99 -20.41 3.57
CA GLY A 20 -9.67 -20.09 3.04
C GLY A 20 -9.23 -21.02 1.91
N THR A 21 -10.16 -21.70 1.24
CA THR A 21 -9.83 -22.54 0.08
C THR A 21 -9.30 -21.67 -1.06
N THR A 22 -8.10 -21.97 -1.56
CA THR A 22 -7.47 -21.24 -2.66
C THR A 22 -7.55 -21.99 -3.98
N LYS A 23 -7.66 -21.24 -5.09
CA LYS A 23 -7.69 -21.76 -6.46
C LYS A 23 -6.78 -20.90 -7.35
N PRO A 24 -5.88 -21.49 -8.16
CA PRO A 24 -5.16 -20.76 -9.20
C PRO A 24 -6.04 -20.61 -10.46
N VAL A 25 -6.05 -19.41 -11.04
CA VAL A 25 -6.86 -19.03 -12.21
C VAL A 25 -6.04 -18.21 -13.22
N GLY A 26 -6.46 -18.19 -14.49
CA GLY A 26 -5.93 -17.28 -15.51
C GLY A 26 -6.66 -15.94 -15.51
N ILE A 27 -6.16 -14.94 -16.24
CA ILE A 27 -6.73 -13.58 -16.22
C ILE A 27 -8.19 -13.58 -16.72
N LYS A 28 -8.53 -14.38 -17.74
CA LYS A 28 -9.92 -14.43 -18.25
C LYS A 28 -10.90 -15.04 -17.26
N ASP A 29 -10.53 -16.19 -16.65
CA ASP A 29 -11.33 -16.84 -15.59
C ASP A 29 -11.44 -15.92 -14.36
N PHE A 30 -10.40 -15.13 -14.08
CA PHE A 30 -10.42 -14.13 -13.02
C PHE A 30 -11.51 -13.08 -13.25
N PHE A 31 -11.52 -12.38 -14.40
CA PHE A 31 -12.49 -11.32 -14.65
C PHE A 31 -13.92 -11.85 -14.81
N GLU A 32 -14.11 -13.02 -15.42
CA GLU A 32 -15.42 -13.68 -15.53
C GLU A 32 -16.03 -14.00 -14.16
N ASN A 33 -15.19 -14.37 -13.18
CA ASN A 33 -15.64 -14.90 -11.89
C ASN A 33 -15.22 -14.04 -10.69
N ALA A 34 -14.77 -12.80 -10.89
CA ALA A 34 -14.25 -11.94 -9.80
C ALA A 34 -15.25 -11.74 -8.64
N HIS A 35 -16.55 -11.77 -8.94
CA HIS A 35 -17.63 -11.66 -7.96
C HIS A 35 -17.77 -12.89 -7.05
N ASN A 36 -17.19 -14.04 -7.44
CA ASN A 36 -17.18 -15.28 -6.67
C ASN A 36 -15.90 -15.48 -5.84
N TYR A 37 -14.92 -14.58 -5.97
CA TYR A 37 -13.63 -14.67 -5.28
C TYR A 37 -13.56 -13.62 -4.15
N ILE A 38 -13.13 -14.04 -2.96
CA ILE A 38 -13.11 -13.18 -1.77
C ILE A 38 -11.90 -12.23 -1.79
N ALA A 39 -10.71 -12.77 -2.07
CA ALA A 39 -9.46 -12.03 -2.02
C ALA A 39 -8.39 -12.68 -2.91
N LEU A 40 -7.35 -11.93 -3.26
CA LEU A 40 -6.11 -12.49 -3.80
C LEU A 40 -5.40 -13.31 -2.70
N ALA A 41 -4.69 -14.34 -3.12
CA ALA A 41 -4.02 -15.30 -2.24
C ALA A 41 -2.63 -15.67 -2.78
N GLY A 42 -1.88 -14.68 -3.23
CA GLY A 42 -0.49 -14.82 -3.65
C GLY A 42 0.43 -15.19 -2.49
N ASP A 43 1.72 -15.22 -2.79
CA ASP A 43 2.76 -15.66 -1.86
C ASP A 43 2.95 -14.69 -0.70
N THR A 44 2.74 -13.39 -0.96
CA THR A 44 2.87 -12.33 0.03
C THR A 44 1.88 -11.19 -0.25
N PRO A 45 1.51 -10.38 0.75
CA PRO A 45 0.62 -9.25 0.54
C PRO A 45 1.12 -8.22 -0.48
N THR A 46 2.43 -7.96 -0.57
CA THR A 46 2.96 -6.98 -1.55
C THR A 46 2.90 -7.52 -2.98
N GLN A 47 2.98 -8.84 -3.15
CA GLN A 47 2.68 -9.48 -4.42
C GLN A 47 1.20 -9.31 -4.80
N ASP A 48 0.27 -9.53 -3.86
CA ASP A 48 -1.16 -9.32 -4.11
C ASP A 48 -1.47 -7.87 -4.50
N PHE A 49 -0.85 -6.90 -3.84
CA PHE A 49 -1.03 -5.49 -4.19
C PHE A 49 -0.48 -5.15 -5.59
N ALA A 50 0.67 -5.71 -5.98
CA ALA A 50 1.19 -5.54 -7.34
C ALA A 50 0.27 -6.19 -8.40
N VAL A 51 -0.24 -7.40 -8.14
CA VAL A 51 -1.18 -8.10 -9.02
C VAL A 51 -2.50 -7.33 -9.13
N MET A 52 -3.06 -6.84 -8.02
CA MET A 52 -4.28 -6.03 -8.00
C MET A 52 -4.12 -4.80 -8.89
N ARG A 53 -2.99 -4.09 -8.81
CA ARG A 53 -2.74 -2.90 -9.64
C ARG A 53 -2.58 -3.23 -11.12
N PHE A 54 -1.95 -4.35 -11.46
CA PHE A 54 -1.93 -4.85 -12.83
C PHE A 54 -3.36 -5.12 -13.35
N LEU A 55 -4.21 -5.76 -12.55
CA LEU A 55 -5.62 -6.00 -12.92
C LEU A 55 -6.41 -4.69 -13.05
N LEU A 56 -6.19 -3.72 -12.16
CA LEU A 56 -6.77 -2.39 -12.28
C LEU A 56 -6.29 -1.66 -13.54
N ALA A 57 -5.04 -1.83 -13.96
CA ALA A 57 -4.56 -1.24 -15.22
C ALA A 57 -5.36 -1.76 -16.41
N VAL A 58 -5.69 -3.06 -16.45
CA VAL A 58 -6.58 -3.63 -17.47
C VAL A 58 -7.94 -2.93 -17.45
N LEU A 59 -8.55 -2.81 -16.26
CA LEU A 59 -9.87 -2.20 -16.10
C LEU A 59 -9.88 -0.70 -16.45
N HIS A 60 -8.87 0.06 -16.03
CA HIS A 60 -8.70 1.46 -16.42
C HIS A 60 -8.58 1.59 -17.94
N THR A 61 -7.81 0.71 -18.59
CA THR A 61 -7.67 0.73 -20.04
C THR A 61 -8.97 0.41 -20.76
N VAL A 62 -9.70 -0.62 -20.34
CA VAL A 62 -10.97 -1.01 -20.98
C VAL A 62 -12.04 0.05 -20.75
N PHE A 63 -12.29 0.46 -19.51
CA PHE A 63 -13.43 1.33 -19.19
C PHE A 63 -13.18 2.83 -19.42
N SER A 64 -11.95 3.20 -19.80
CA SER A 64 -11.68 4.50 -20.46
C SER A 64 -11.95 4.49 -21.96
N ARG A 65 -12.45 3.39 -22.52
CA ARG A 65 -12.69 3.24 -23.97
C ARG A 65 -14.09 2.70 -24.26
N TYR A 66 -14.57 1.82 -23.39
CA TYR A 66 -15.83 1.13 -23.51
C TYR A 66 -16.72 1.35 -22.28
N ASP A 67 -18.02 1.41 -22.48
CA ASP A 67 -19.02 1.49 -21.42
C ASP A 67 -19.24 0.12 -20.72
N ALA A 68 -20.17 0.09 -19.77
CA ALA A 68 -20.51 -1.12 -19.02
C ALA A 68 -21.22 -2.20 -19.88
N ASP A 69 -21.73 -1.85 -21.06
CA ASP A 69 -22.35 -2.77 -22.03
C ASP A 69 -21.36 -3.25 -23.09
N GLY A 70 -20.15 -2.67 -23.12
CA GLY A 70 -19.09 -3.02 -24.05
C GLY A 70 -19.08 -2.20 -25.33
N ASN A 71 -19.84 -1.11 -25.41
CA ASN A 71 -19.80 -0.21 -26.57
C ASN A 71 -18.68 0.81 -26.40
N ALA A 72 -17.94 1.10 -27.47
CA ALA A 72 -16.97 2.18 -27.45
C ALA A 72 -17.69 3.53 -27.27
N TYR A 73 -17.12 4.45 -26.47
CA TYR A 73 -17.67 5.80 -26.35
C TYR A 73 -17.66 6.50 -27.72
N GLU A 74 -18.77 7.12 -28.11
CA GLU A 74 -18.97 7.68 -29.46
C GLU A 74 -17.90 8.72 -29.85
N MET A 75 -17.37 9.44 -28.86
CA MET A 75 -16.34 10.47 -29.05
C MET A 75 -14.92 9.92 -29.25
N LEU A 76 -14.72 8.61 -29.17
CA LEU A 76 -13.42 7.97 -29.34
C LEU A 76 -13.37 7.14 -30.63
N GLU A 77 -12.44 7.47 -31.52
CA GLU A 77 -12.17 6.65 -32.69
C GLU A 77 -11.17 5.54 -32.35
N MET A 78 -11.62 4.28 -32.39
CA MET A 78 -10.76 3.11 -32.15
C MET A 78 -10.00 2.66 -33.40
N ASN A 79 -8.80 2.13 -33.22
CA ASN A 79 -8.09 1.34 -34.22
C ASN A 79 -8.44 -0.15 -34.11
N ASP A 80 -7.91 -0.97 -35.04
CA ASP A 80 -8.16 -2.41 -35.10
C ASP A 80 -7.67 -3.18 -33.85
N ARG A 81 -6.76 -2.59 -33.06
CA ARG A 81 -6.21 -3.14 -31.80
C ARG A 81 -6.92 -2.62 -30.56
N MET A 82 -8.12 -2.06 -30.72
CA MET A 82 -8.96 -1.53 -29.65
C MET A 82 -8.30 -0.36 -28.87
N GLN A 83 -7.45 0.42 -29.53
CA GLN A 83 -6.82 1.62 -28.97
C GLN A 83 -7.43 2.91 -29.54
N PRO A 84 -7.61 3.96 -28.74
CA PRO A 84 -7.98 5.27 -29.24
C PRO A 84 -6.89 5.83 -30.15
N LYS A 85 -7.29 6.39 -31.30
CA LYS A 85 -6.37 7.05 -32.23
C LYS A 85 -5.90 8.42 -31.72
N GLU A 86 -6.79 9.13 -31.03
CA GLU A 86 -6.57 10.48 -30.52
C GLU A 86 -7.18 10.61 -29.12
N GLU A 87 -6.67 11.58 -28.35
CA GLU A 87 -7.24 11.97 -27.06
C GLU A 87 -8.67 12.52 -27.30
N PRO A 88 -9.59 12.41 -26.33
CA PRO A 88 -10.93 12.97 -26.46
C PRO A 88 -10.84 14.47 -26.77
N ALA A 89 -11.28 14.86 -27.98
CA ALA A 89 -10.99 16.16 -28.58
C ALA A 89 -11.98 17.27 -28.16
N GLU A 90 -13.19 16.91 -27.73
CA GLU A 90 -14.30 17.83 -27.40
C GLU A 90 -15.01 17.40 -26.09
N ASP A 91 -15.52 18.37 -25.33
CA ASP A 91 -16.39 18.22 -24.15
C ASP A 91 -15.95 17.20 -23.08
N LEU A 92 -14.80 17.49 -22.42
CA LEU A 92 -14.25 16.68 -21.31
C LEU A 92 -15.25 16.42 -20.17
N GLU A 93 -16.20 17.33 -19.92
CA GLU A 93 -17.21 17.17 -18.88
C GLU A 93 -18.21 16.05 -19.23
N GLU A 94 -18.65 15.98 -20.49
CA GLU A 94 -19.54 14.90 -20.96
C GLU A 94 -18.83 13.54 -20.90
N TYR A 95 -17.56 13.50 -21.30
CA TYR A 95 -16.77 12.27 -21.19
C TYR A 95 -16.60 11.81 -19.73
N GLU A 96 -16.32 12.74 -18.81
CA GLU A 96 -16.23 12.42 -17.38
C GLU A 96 -17.55 11.90 -16.79
N ASP A 97 -18.69 12.40 -17.26
CA ASP A 97 -20.01 11.94 -16.85
C ASP A 97 -20.28 10.53 -17.38
N LEU A 98 -19.95 10.23 -18.64
CA LEU A 98 -20.03 8.88 -19.22
C LEU A 98 -19.16 7.87 -18.48
N LEU A 99 -17.94 8.25 -18.08
CA LEU A 99 -17.06 7.41 -17.27
C LEU A 99 -17.67 7.12 -15.89
N MET A 100 -18.31 8.12 -15.28
CA MET A 100 -18.96 7.95 -13.99
C MET A 100 -20.22 7.09 -14.09
N ASP A 101 -21.01 7.23 -15.15
CA ASP A 101 -22.17 6.38 -15.42
C ASP A 101 -21.76 4.94 -15.69
N THR A 102 -20.68 4.72 -16.44
CA THR A 102 -20.08 3.39 -16.63
C THR A 102 -19.69 2.76 -15.30
N TRP A 103 -19.07 3.52 -14.39
CA TRP A 103 -18.75 3.00 -13.05
C TRP A 103 -20.01 2.56 -12.28
N LYS A 104 -21.07 3.38 -12.29
CA LYS A 104 -22.36 3.06 -11.62
C LYS A 104 -23.00 1.82 -12.22
N ASP A 105 -23.03 1.72 -13.54
CA ASP A 105 -23.65 0.60 -14.24
C ASP A 105 -22.91 -0.70 -13.97
N LEU A 106 -21.57 -0.67 -13.94
CA LEU A 106 -20.77 -1.82 -13.51
C LEU A 106 -21.13 -2.20 -12.07
N TRP A 107 -21.14 -1.25 -11.14
CA TRP A 107 -21.46 -1.49 -9.74
C TRP A 107 -22.83 -2.18 -9.59
N ASN A 108 -23.86 -1.67 -10.27
CA ASN A 108 -25.20 -2.23 -10.28
C ASN A 108 -25.28 -3.64 -10.90
N LYS A 109 -24.48 -3.91 -11.95
CA LYS A 109 -24.42 -5.23 -12.60
C LYS A 109 -23.76 -6.31 -11.73
N GLY A 110 -22.83 -5.93 -10.85
CA GLY A 110 -22.19 -6.85 -9.90
C GLY A 110 -21.19 -7.85 -10.51
N ASN A 111 -20.86 -7.72 -11.80
CA ASN A 111 -19.87 -8.54 -12.51
C ASN A 111 -19.25 -7.76 -13.69
N PHE A 112 -18.08 -8.20 -14.16
CA PHE A 112 -17.42 -7.55 -15.30
C PHE A 112 -18.02 -8.02 -16.64
N PRO A 113 -18.30 -7.08 -17.58
CA PRO A 113 -18.77 -7.42 -18.92
C PRO A 113 -17.69 -8.11 -19.77
N LYS A 114 -18.15 -8.79 -20.82
CA LYS A 114 -17.30 -9.56 -21.76
C LYS A 114 -16.22 -8.74 -22.45
N ILE A 115 -16.46 -7.44 -22.63
CA ILE A 115 -15.53 -6.50 -23.29
C ILE A 115 -14.12 -6.53 -22.66
N VAL A 116 -14.02 -6.81 -21.36
CA VAL A 116 -12.72 -6.95 -20.68
C VAL A 116 -11.92 -8.10 -21.28
N ASN A 117 -12.55 -9.26 -21.47
CA ASN A 117 -11.90 -10.43 -22.05
C ASN A 117 -11.73 -10.31 -23.57
N GLU A 118 -12.62 -9.62 -24.27
CA GLU A 118 -12.48 -9.32 -25.71
C GLU A 118 -11.24 -8.44 -25.96
N TYR A 119 -11.06 -7.38 -25.17
CA TYR A 119 -9.84 -6.57 -25.20
C TYR A 119 -8.59 -7.40 -24.90
N LEU A 120 -8.60 -8.24 -23.86
CA LEU A 120 -7.45 -9.07 -23.54
C LEU A 120 -7.11 -10.07 -24.65
N GLU A 121 -8.11 -10.66 -25.29
CA GLU A 121 -7.90 -11.61 -26.40
C GLU A 121 -7.29 -10.92 -27.64
N GLU A 122 -7.67 -9.67 -27.93
CA GLU A 122 -7.02 -8.86 -28.99
C GLU A 122 -5.52 -8.63 -28.72
N TRP A 123 -5.12 -8.63 -27.44
CA TRP A 123 -3.74 -8.48 -27.00
C TRP A 123 -3.06 -9.79 -26.59
N LYS A 124 -3.65 -10.95 -26.93
CA LYS A 124 -3.16 -12.27 -26.49
C LYS A 124 -1.69 -12.54 -26.80
N ASP A 125 -1.20 -12.00 -27.92
CA ASP A 125 0.20 -12.10 -28.35
C ASP A 125 1.20 -11.43 -27.37
N ARG A 126 0.71 -10.61 -26.44
CA ARG A 126 1.52 -9.86 -25.47
C ARG A 126 1.52 -10.45 -24.06
N PHE A 127 0.77 -11.54 -23.84
CA PHE A 127 0.61 -12.19 -22.54
C PHE A 127 1.28 -13.56 -22.45
N ASN A 128 2.20 -13.90 -23.35
CA ASN A 128 3.05 -15.07 -23.18
C ASN A 128 4.19 -14.74 -22.21
N LEU A 129 4.36 -15.51 -21.13
CA LEU A 129 5.43 -15.28 -20.16
C LEU A 129 6.81 -15.44 -20.80
N PHE A 130 6.94 -16.40 -21.72
CA PHE A 130 8.15 -16.62 -22.50
C PHE A 130 7.81 -16.48 -23.98
N ASP A 131 8.40 -15.49 -24.63
CA ASP A 131 8.19 -15.24 -26.06
C ASP A 131 9.43 -14.57 -26.65
N ASP A 132 9.75 -14.89 -27.91
CA ASP A 132 10.96 -14.41 -28.57
C ASP A 132 10.86 -12.94 -29.00
N LYS A 133 9.64 -12.38 -29.02
CA LYS A 133 9.36 -11.03 -29.53
C LYS A 133 8.66 -10.14 -28.49
N TYR A 134 7.69 -10.68 -27.77
CA TYR A 134 6.85 -9.94 -26.83
C TYR A 134 6.70 -10.65 -25.49
N PRO A 135 7.82 -10.98 -24.80
CA PRO A 135 7.72 -11.65 -23.50
C PRO A 135 7.06 -10.71 -22.49
N PHE A 136 6.04 -11.22 -21.78
CA PHE A 136 5.25 -10.42 -20.84
C PHE A 136 6.15 -9.76 -19.78
N TYR A 137 6.05 -8.43 -19.63
CA TYR A 137 6.81 -7.62 -18.66
C TYR A 137 8.34 -7.74 -18.75
N GLN A 138 8.83 -8.11 -19.93
CA GLN A 138 10.22 -8.40 -20.20
C GLN A 138 10.66 -7.73 -21.51
N VAL A 139 11.98 -7.73 -21.70
CA VAL A 139 12.64 -7.40 -22.94
C VAL A 139 13.32 -8.63 -23.52
N THR A 140 13.75 -8.55 -24.78
CA THR A 140 14.56 -9.59 -25.40
C THR A 140 16.06 -9.30 -25.19
N GLU A 141 16.92 -10.26 -25.55
CA GLU A 141 18.38 -10.05 -25.50
C GLU A 141 18.84 -8.85 -26.36
N LYS A 142 18.08 -8.48 -27.40
CA LYS A 142 18.37 -7.31 -28.26
C LYS A 142 18.38 -6.00 -27.49
N GLU A 143 17.50 -5.83 -26.51
CA GLU A 143 17.36 -4.57 -25.77
C GLU A 143 18.49 -4.43 -24.74
N ILE A 144 18.93 -5.51 -24.11
CA ILE A 144 19.97 -5.52 -23.07
C ILE A 144 21.37 -5.89 -23.57
N ASP A 145 21.59 -5.81 -24.88
CA ASP A 145 22.88 -6.08 -25.50
C ASP A 145 24.03 -5.27 -24.86
N VAL A 146 25.21 -5.86 -24.79
CA VAL A 146 26.41 -5.28 -24.15
C VAL A 146 26.82 -3.93 -24.75
N SER A 147 26.46 -3.65 -26.01
CA SER A 147 26.71 -2.35 -26.65
C SER A 147 25.82 -1.21 -26.10
N LYS A 148 24.69 -1.55 -25.47
CA LYS A 148 23.71 -0.59 -24.94
C LYS A 148 23.86 -0.30 -23.45
N ILE A 149 24.72 -1.04 -22.74
CA ILE A 149 24.85 -0.96 -21.27
C ILE A 149 26.25 -0.52 -20.81
N ASN A 150 26.36 -0.08 -19.56
CA ASN A 150 27.62 0.43 -18.99
C ASN A 150 28.63 -0.66 -18.55
N LYS A 151 28.28 -1.95 -18.64
CA LYS A 151 29.09 -3.09 -18.18
C LYS A 151 29.21 -4.15 -19.26
N SER A 152 30.12 -5.11 -19.06
CA SER A 152 30.37 -6.23 -19.98
C SER A 152 29.26 -7.29 -20.00
N ALA A 153 28.30 -7.22 -19.09
CA ALA A 153 27.14 -8.09 -18.99
C ALA A 153 26.03 -7.41 -18.17
N PRO A 154 24.75 -7.78 -18.38
CA PRO A 154 23.65 -7.41 -17.48
C PRO A 154 23.86 -7.95 -16.07
N SER A 155 23.14 -7.41 -15.08
CA SER A 155 23.17 -7.98 -13.73
C SER A 155 22.33 -9.25 -13.68
N GLU A 156 22.78 -10.26 -12.96
CA GLU A 156 22.04 -11.51 -12.78
C GLU A 156 21.22 -11.48 -11.48
N VAL A 157 20.00 -12.02 -11.53
CA VAL A 157 19.16 -12.28 -10.36
C VAL A 157 18.65 -13.72 -10.41
N LEU A 158 18.81 -14.45 -9.30
CA LEU A 158 18.43 -15.86 -9.19
C LEU A 158 17.08 -16.04 -8.47
N GLY A 159 16.51 -17.24 -8.57
CA GLY A 159 15.22 -17.58 -7.96
C GLY A 159 15.14 -17.24 -6.47
N LYS A 160 16.18 -17.55 -5.69
CA LYS A 160 16.23 -17.25 -4.25
C LYS A 160 16.25 -15.75 -3.93
N ASN A 161 16.60 -14.89 -4.91
CA ASN A 161 16.69 -13.45 -4.71
C ASN A 161 15.34 -12.76 -5.00
N ILE A 162 14.57 -13.28 -5.95
CA ILE A 162 13.24 -12.75 -6.25
C ILE A 162 12.14 -13.38 -5.41
N ASN A 163 12.26 -14.66 -5.03
CA ASN A 163 11.28 -15.32 -4.18
C ASN A 163 11.43 -14.81 -2.73
N ARG A 164 10.53 -13.92 -2.31
CA ARG A 164 10.57 -13.29 -0.99
C ARG A 164 9.64 -13.92 0.03
N ARG A 165 9.14 -15.15 -0.20
CA ARG A 165 8.56 -15.93 0.91
C ARG A 165 9.57 -16.06 2.05
N ILE A 166 10.86 -16.14 1.70
CA ILE A 166 11.99 -15.98 2.63
C ILE A 166 13.08 -15.17 1.93
N SER A 167 13.30 -13.94 2.39
CA SER A 167 14.35 -13.07 1.86
C SER A 167 15.74 -13.61 2.17
N GLU A 168 16.54 -13.86 1.12
CA GLU A 168 17.97 -14.16 1.26
C GLU A 168 18.82 -13.52 0.16
N SER A 169 20.11 -13.35 0.45
CA SER A 169 21.09 -12.83 -0.50
C SER A 169 22.33 -13.71 -0.51
N ALA A 170 23.21 -13.51 -1.50
CA ALA A 170 24.51 -14.18 -1.52
C ALA A 170 25.35 -13.94 -0.24
N ASN A 171 25.10 -12.83 0.46
CA ASN A 171 25.83 -12.44 1.67
C ASN A 171 25.08 -12.72 2.98
N LYS A 172 23.77 -12.99 2.93
CA LYS A 172 22.91 -13.27 4.10
C LYS A 172 22.02 -14.46 3.76
N ILE A 173 22.43 -15.64 4.25
CA ILE A 173 21.75 -16.91 4.03
C ILE A 173 20.62 -17.05 5.06
N ALA A 174 19.44 -17.50 4.62
CA ALA A 174 18.35 -17.83 5.53
C ALA A 174 18.66 -19.16 6.27
N LEU A 175 18.87 -19.07 7.59
CA LEU A 175 19.25 -20.21 8.43
C LEU A 175 18.11 -21.21 8.65
N PHE A 176 16.86 -20.75 8.65
CA PHE A 176 15.66 -21.57 8.90
C PHE A 176 14.72 -21.56 7.67
N SER A 177 15.28 -21.84 6.50
CA SER A 177 14.48 -21.98 5.27
C SER A 177 13.91 -23.40 5.14
N PRO A 178 12.61 -23.58 4.81
CA PRO A 178 12.02 -24.88 4.53
C PRO A 178 12.51 -25.46 3.20
N LYS A 179 13.06 -24.63 2.30
CA LYS A 179 13.82 -25.09 1.14
C LYS A 179 15.31 -25.18 1.51
N TYR A 180 15.91 -26.35 1.34
CA TYR A 180 17.35 -26.54 1.49
C TYR A 180 18.09 -26.29 0.16
N SER A 181 19.39 -26.00 0.18
CA SER A 181 20.16 -25.57 -1.00
C SER A 181 20.56 -26.71 -1.97
N ASN A 182 20.50 -27.96 -1.54
CA ASN A 182 20.82 -29.11 -2.39
C ASN A 182 19.90 -29.18 -3.62
N ASP A 183 20.45 -29.67 -4.74
CA ASP A 183 19.79 -29.77 -6.06
C ASP A 183 19.19 -28.45 -6.58
N LEU A 184 19.79 -27.31 -6.19
CA LEU A 184 19.35 -25.96 -6.59
C LEU A 184 17.89 -25.64 -6.22
N ASN A 185 17.31 -26.34 -5.24
CA ASN A 185 15.89 -26.25 -4.89
C ASN A 185 15.42 -24.82 -4.54
N LYS A 186 16.31 -24.01 -3.95
CA LYS A 186 16.06 -22.59 -3.66
C LYS A 186 15.97 -21.71 -4.91
N GLU A 187 16.57 -22.14 -6.01
CA GLU A 187 16.55 -21.42 -7.28
C GLU A 187 15.44 -21.89 -8.22
N LYS A 188 14.86 -23.08 -8.00
CA LYS A 188 13.77 -23.59 -8.85
C LYS A 188 12.47 -22.82 -8.60
N MET A 189 11.85 -22.37 -9.69
CA MET A 189 10.56 -21.67 -9.69
C MET A 189 9.66 -22.22 -10.79
N SER A 190 8.40 -22.45 -10.45
CA SER A 190 7.35 -22.80 -11.41
C SER A 190 6.97 -21.58 -12.27
N GLN A 191 6.35 -21.80 -13.44
CA GLN A 191 6.00 -20.72 -14.38
C GLN A 191 5.03 -19.71 -13.74
N ASP A 192 4.07 -20.20 -12.94
CA ASP A 192 3.12 -19.35 -12.23
C ASP A 192 3.80 -18.53 -11.12
N GLU A 193 4.78 -19.11 -10.41
CA GLU A 193 5.62 -18.35 -9.48
C GLU A 193 6.44 -17.29 -10.20
N VAL A 194 7.02 -17.60 -11.36
CA VAL A 194 7.77 -16.63 -12.17
C VAL A 194 6.87 -15.46 -12.59
N ALA A 195 5.65 -15.73 -13.07
CA ALA A 195 4.71 -14.67 -13.45
C ALA A 195 4.41 -13.71 -12.28
N ARG A 196 4.06 -14.25 -11.10
CA ARG A 196 3.75 -13.43 -9.92
C ARG A 196 4.97 -12.66 -9.42
N TRP A 197 6.14 -13.32 -9.31
CA TRP A 197 7.35 -12.66 -8.81
C TRP A 197 7.97 -11.68 -9.79
N LEU A 198 7.77 -11.84 -11.10
CA LEU A 198 8.17 -10.86 -12.12
C LEU A 198 7.42 -9.53 -11.92
N LEU A 199 6.09 -9.58 -11.76
CA LEU A 199 5.27 -8.39 -11.47
C LEU A 199 5.69 -7.72 -10.15
N THR A 200 5.89 -8.52 -9.10
CA THR A 200 6.38 -8.01 -7.81
C THR A 200 7.76 -7.38 -7.94
N PHE A 201 8.68 -8.00 -8.69
CA PHE A 201 10.04 -7.50 -8.84
C PHE A 201 10.09 -6.17 -9.59
N GLN A 202 9.31 -6.03 -10.66
CA GLN A 202 9.17 -4.75 -11.36
C GLN A 202 8.66 -3.65 -10.43
N SER A 203 7.81 -4.00 -9.46
CA SER A 203 7.24 -3.09 -8.47
C SER A 203 8.11 -2.80 -7.23
N TYR A 204 9.01 -3.72 -6.87
CA TYR A 204 9.78 -3.69 -5.61
C TYR A 204 11.23 -4.20 -5.79
N SER A 205 12.02 -3.60 -6.68
CA SER A 205 13.36 -4.11 -7.05
C SER A 205 14.48 -3.76 -6.05
N GLY A 206 14.46 -2.57 -5.42
CA GLY A 206 15.62 -2.01 -4.72
C GLY A 206 16.70 -1.48 -5.68
N LEU A 207 17.95 -1.26 -5.21
CA LEU A 207 19.07 -0.66 -5.97
C LEU A 207 20.38 -1.47 -5.96
N SER A 208 20.41 -2.72 -5.47
CA SER A 208 21.65 -3.50 -5.30
C SER A 208 22.39 -3.84 -6.60
N ASP A 209 21.68 -3.91 -7.72
CA ASP A 209 22.23 -4.16 -9.06
C ASP A 209 22.99 -2.94 -9.63
N LYS A 210 23.90 -3.15 -10.58
CA LYS A 210 24.89 -2.12 -10.97
C LYS A 210 24.83 -1.68 -12.43
N VAL A 211 24.05 -2.35 -13.25
CA VAL A 211 24.04 -2.17 -14.70
C VAL A 211 22.96 -1.17 -15.09
N ILE A 212 23.32 -0.20 -15.92
CA ILE A 212 22.43 0.84 -16.45
C ILE A 212 22.58 0.89 -17.98
N PHE A 213 21.57 1.43 -18.66
CA PHE A 213 21.67 1.81 -20.07
C PHE A 213 22.59 3.01 -20.28
N GLY A 214 23.36 2.98 -21.37
CA GLY A 214 24.32 4.03 -21.70
C GLY A 214 25.46 4.15 -20.68
N LYS A 215 26.18 5.28 -20.70
CA LYS A 215 27.24 5.59 -19.73
C LYS A 215 26.87 6.70 -18.76
N GLU A 216 25.83 7.45 -19.08
CA GLU A 216 25.36 8.58 -18.28
C GLU A 216 24.53 8.09 -17.10
N LYS A 217 24.80 8.65 -15.92
CA LYS A 217 24.07 8.26 -14.71
C LYS A 217 22.71 8.96 -14.68
N TYR A 218 21.69 8.20 -14.30
CA TYR A 218 20.36 8.70 -13.95
C TYR A 218 19.91 8.10 -12.61
N LYS A 219 18.87 8.70 -12.03
CA LYS A 219 18.25 8.15 -10.81
C LYS A 219 17.44 6.92 -11.19
N ALA A 220 17.90 5.76 -10.73
CA ALA A 220 17.31 4.47 -11.06
C ALA A 220 16.09 4.17 -10.20
N SER A 221 15.12 3.49 -10.81
CA SER A 221 13.91 3.05 -10.12
C SER A 221 14.21 2.02 -9.02
N LYS A 222 13.52 2.12 -7.88
CA LYS A 222 13.43 1.04 -6.88
C LYS A 222 12.24 0.11 -7.12
N GLY A 223 11.49 0.33 -8.19
CA GLY A 223 10.09 -0.07 -8.29
C GLY A 223 9.19 0.99 -7.67
N TRP A 224 8.14 1.39 -8.38
CA TRP A 224 7.28 2.50 -7.95
C TRP A 224 6.61 2.21 -6.59
N LEU A 225 6.15 0.96 -6.41
CA LEU A 225 5.46 0.56 -5.17
C LEU A 225 6.38 0.52 -3.95
N PHE A 226 7.71 0.49 -4.17
CA PHE A 226 8.70 0.41 -3.09
C PHE A 226 8.59 1.55 -2.08
N ASP A 227 8.31 2.76 -2.54
CA ASP A 227 8.27 3.97 -1.71
C ASP A 227 6.88 4.36 -1.23
N LEU A 228 5.84 3.61 -1.63
CA LEU A 228 4.47 3.92 -1.27
C LEU A 228 4.14 3.47 0.15
N GLY A 229 3.37 4.30 0.85
CA GLY A 229 2.52 3.85 1.95
C GLY A 229 1.16 3.54 1.37
N GLY A 230 1.09 2.39 0.71
CA GLY A 230 -0.09 1.86 0.01
C GLY A 230 -1.36 1.97 0.85
N VAL A 231 -2.44 2.49 0.26
CA VAL A 231 -3.79 2.49 0.82
C VAL A 231 -4.76 2.08 -0.28
N PHE A 232 -5.59 1.09 -0.01
CA PHE A 232 -6.61 0.62 -0.96
C PHE A 232 -7.84 0.09 -0.22
N LEU A 233 -8.98 0.07 -0.89
CA LEU A 233 -10.25 -0.36 -0.31
C LEU A 233 -10.50 -1.83 -0.62
N SER A 234 -11.19 -2.57 0.24
CA SER A 234 -11.72 -3.88 -0.14
C SER A 234 -13.06 -4.16 0.50
N SER A 235 -13.78 -5.10 -0.11
CA SER A 235 -15.11 -5.54 0.29
C SER A 235 -15.16 -7.07 0.36
N ASP A 236 -16.37 -7.63 0.34
CA ASP A 236 -16.67 -9.06 0.46
C ASP A 236 -16.18 -9.92 -0.72
N ASN A 237 -15.91 -9.30 -1.87
CA ASN A 237 -15.41 -9.98 -3.08
C ASN A 237 -14.45 -9.10 -3.91
N LEU A 238 -13.76 -9.74 -4.86
CA LEU A 238 -12.74 -9.11 -5.70
C LEU A 238 -13.33 -8.21 -6.78
N PHE A 239 -14.54 -8.47 -7.28
CA PHE A 239 -15.22 -7.54 -8.19
C PHE A 239 -15.45 -6.18 -7.52
N LYS A 240 -16.12 -6.16 -6.35
CA LYS A 240 -16.32 -4.92 -5.58
C LYS A 240 -15.01 -4.28 -5.17
N THR A 241 -14.04 -5.09 -4.70
CA THR A 241 -12.71 -4.59 -4.34
C THR A 241 -12.05 -3.87 -5.51
N LEU A 242 -12.09 -4.42 -6.73
CA LEU A 242 -11.52 -3.76 -7.90
C LEU A 242 -12.31 -2.49 -8.27
N LEU A 243 -13.65 -2.50 -8.27
CA LEU A 243 -14.45 -1.32 -8.58
C LEU A 243 -14.25 -0.17 -7.59
N LEU A 244 -14.18 -0.47 -6.29
CA LEU A 244 -13.87 0.53 -5.24
C LEU A 244 -12.52 1.21 -5.48
N ASN A 245 -11.61 0.55 -6.21
CA ASN A 245 -10.29 1.07 -6.52
C ASN A 245 -10.12 1.52 -7.98
N LEU A 246 -11.19 1.48 -8.78
CA LEU A 246 -11.20 1.85 -10.19
C LEU A 246 -11.63 3.32 -10.35
N GLN A 247 -10.66 4.23 -10.28
CA GLN A 247 -10.90 5.67 -10.47
C GLN A 247 -11.04 6.02 -11.96
N LEU A 248 -12.22 5.82 -12.55
CA LEU A 248 -12.46 6.16 -13.97
C LEU A 248 -12.40 7.67 -14.19
N LYS A 249 -13.04 8.47 -13.32
CA LYS A 249 -12.95 9.93 -13.34
C LYS A 249 -11.64 10.39 -12.70
N ASN A 250 -10.62 10.67 -13.52
CA ASN A 250 -9.28 11.08 -13.07
C ASN A 250 -8.90 12.50 -13.57
N PHE A 251 -7.82 13.05 -13.05
CA PHE A 251 -7.44 14.46 -13.30
C PHE A 251 -6.87 14.74 -14.70
N SER A 252 -6.49 13.70 -15.46
CA SER A 252 -5.70 13.91 -16.69
C SER A 252 -6.51 13.67 -17.96
N ASN A 253 -7.62 12.91 -17.90
CA ASN A 253 -8.43 12.48 -19.04
C ASN A 253 -7.59 11.95 -20.22
N LYS A 254 -6.39 11.44 -19.91
CA LYS A 254 -5.44 10.92 -20.89
C LYS A 254 -5.81 9.52 -21.31
N ILE A 255 -5.50 9.18 -22.56
CA ILE A 255 -5.50 7.80 -23.04
C ILE A 255 -4.66 6.96 -22.08
N GLN A 256 -5.26 5.87 -21.62
CA GLN A 256 -4.59 4.88 -20.79
C GLN A 256 -3.62 4.08 -21.65
N LYS A 257 -2.34 4.03 -21.25
CA LYS A 257 -1.21 3.49 -22.02
C LYS A 257 -0.50 2.37 -21.24
N PRO A 258 -1.16 1.22 -20.99
CA PRO A 258 -0.51 0.12 -20.26
C PRO A 258 0.67 -0.44 -21.06
N CYS A 259 1.69 -0.94 -20.37
CA CYS A 259 2.95 -1.31 -21.02
C CYS A 259 2.83 -2.43 -22.08
N TRP A 260 1.85 -3.33 -21.97
CA TRP A 260 1.65 -4.42 -22.94
C TRP A 260 1.09 -3.93 -24.28
N GLU A 261 0.66 -2.67 -24.41
CA GLU A 261 0.26 -2.12 -25.70
C GLU A 261 1.45 -1.69 -26.57
N PHE A 262 2.66 -1.65 -25.99
CA PHE A 262 3.88 -1.15 -26.65
C PHE A 262 4.95 -2.24 -26.70
N SER A 263 5.73 -2.33 -27.77
CA SER A 263 6.84 -3.28 -27.85
C SER A 263 7.87 -3.06 -26.73
N PRO A 264 8.66 -4.09 -26.35
CA PRO A 264 9.67 -3.92 -25.31
C PRO A 264 10.67 -2.79 -25.58
N GLU A 265 11.01 -2.58 -26.86
CA GLU A 265 11.87 -1.47 -27.29
C GLU A 265 11.22 -0.10 -27.05
N GLU A 266 9.94 0.07 -27.38
CA GLU A 266 9.19 1.31 -27.14
C GLU A 266 9.04 1.61 -25.64
N VAL A 267 8.79 0.60 -24.80
CA VAL A 267 8.70 0.78 -23.34
C VAL A 267 10.04 1.28 -22.79
N VAL A 268 11.16 0.67 -23.18
CA VAL A 268 12.50 1.11 -22.76
C VAL A 268 12.80 2.52 -23.27
N GLN A 269 12.53 2.82 -24.54
CA GLN A 269 12.76 4.14 -25.11
C GLN A 269 11.97 5.23 -24.39
N LYS A 270 10.69 4.98 -24.10
CA LYS A 270 9.83 5.92 -23.37
C LYS A 270 10.34 6.19 -21.97
N GLN A 271 10.76 5.18 -21.23
CA GLN A 271 11.32 5.41 -19.89
C GLN A 271 12.65 6.14 -19.94
N MET A 272 13.46 5.89 -20.97
CA MET A 272 14.74 6.56 -21.19
C MET A 272 14.59 7.99 -21.74
N SER A 273 13.40 8.42 -22.17
CA SER A 273 13.13 9.83 -22.53
C SER A 273 12.87 10.72 -21.29
N PHE A 274 12.69 10.11 -20.11
CA PHE A 274 12.36 10.79 -18.86
C PHE A 274 11.05 11.59 -18.90
N GLU A 275 10.17 11.27 -19.86
CA GLU A 275 8.84 11.88 -19.94
C GLU A 275 8.00 11.50 -18.69
N PRO A 276 7.29 12.47 -18.08
CA PRO A 276 6.40 12.18 -16.96
C PRO A 276 5.26 11.23 -17.37
N ILE A 277 4.95 10.29 -16.49
CA ILE A 277 3.76 9.45 -16.64
C ILE A 277 2.51 10.27 -16.32
N ASP A 278 1.53 10.22 -17.23
CA ASP A 278 0.33 11.08 -17.19
C ASP A 278 -1.00 10.30 -17.12
N ASN A 279 -0.97 8.97 -17.06
CA ASN A 279 -2.14 8.10 -17.03
C ASN A 279 -1.95 6.89 -16.08
N ILE A 280 -3.04 6.44 -15.46
CA ILE A 280 -3.00 5.46 -14.36
C ILE A 280 -2.53 4.09 -14.84
N ALA A 281 -3.01 3.63 -16.01
CA ALA A 281 -2.65 2.31 -16.53
C ALA A 281 -1.13 2.19 -16.78
N GLU A 282 -0.50 3.25 -17.29
CA GLU A 282 0.96 3.29 -17.42
C GLU A 282 1.66 3.28 -16.05
N LEU A 283 1.20 4.09 -15.09
CA LEU A 283 1.79 4.13 -13.75
C LEU A 283 1.71 2.76 -13.05
N TYR A 284 0.61 2.03 -13.25
CA TYR A 284 0.37 0.73 -12.63
C TYR A 284 1.16 -0.39 -13.31
N THR A 285 1.67 -0.13 -14.52
CA THR A 285 2.39 -1.12 -15.34
C THR A 285 3.84 -0.72 -15.63
N VAL A 286 4.34 0.32 -14.96
CA VAL A 286 5.69 0.86 -15.11
C VAL A 286 6.76 -0.17 -14.72
N TRP A 287 7.80 -0.29 -15.54
CA TRP A 287 8.93 -1.18 -15.28
C TRP A 287 10.01 -0.48 -14.45
N SER A 288 10.59 -1.17 -13.49
CA SER A 288 11.81 -0.70 -12.82
C SER A 288 13.07 -1.22 -13.48
N ARG A 289 12.98 -2.33 -14.20
CA ARG A 289 14.10 -3.00 -14.86
C ARG A 289 13.70 -3.47 -16.26
N ALA A 290 14.68 -3.45 -17.16
CA ALA A 290 14.59 -4.23 -18.39
C ALA A 290 15.01 -5.66 -18.01
N VAL A 291 14.02 -6.55 -17.87
CA VAL A 291 14.21 -7.93 -17.43
C VAL A 291 14.19 -8.87 -18.63
N CYS A 292 15.14 -9.79 -18.73
CA CYS A 292 15.18 -10.83 -19.74
C CYS A 292 15.34 -12.19 -19.05
N ILE A 293 14.37 -13.08 -19.23
CA ILE A 293 14.45 -14.48 -18.79
C ILE A 293 14.76 -15.33 -20.02
N LYS A 294 15.87 -16.07 -19.97
CA LYS A 294 16.32 -16.91 -21.08
C LYS A 294 16.33 -18.37 -20.67
N ASP A 295 16.00 -19.26 -21.60
CA ASP A 295 16.14 -20.71 -21.45
C ASP A 295 15.47 -21.25 -20.18
N TYR A 296 14.31 -20.70 -19.82
CA TYR A 296 13.57 -21.10 -18.64
C TYR A 296 13.23 -22.60 -18.70
N SER A 297 13.44 -23.29 -17.58
CA SER A 297 12.95 -24.64 -17.34
C SER A 297 12.65 -24.81 -15.86
N PRO A 298 11.52 -25.44 -15.49
CA PRO A 298 11.17 -25.69 -14.10
C PRO A 298 12.18 -26.63 -13.39
N GLU A 299 12.95 -27.41 -14.16
CA GLU A 299 13.95 -28.34 -13.63
C GLU A 299 15.31 -27.70 -13.35
N ASN A 300 15.57 -26.52 -13.93
CA ASN A 300 16.83 -25.81 -13.81
C ASN A 300 16.74 -24.69 -12.75
N ALA A 301 17.88 -24.15 -12.35
CA ALA A 301 17.90 -22.93 -11.55
C ALA A 301 17.29 -21.77 -12.36
N PHE A 302 16.33 -21.07 -11.76
CA PHE A 302 15.81 -19.84 -12.33
C PHE A 302 16.89 -18.75 -12.28
N SER A 303 17.06 -18.05 -13.40
CA SER A 303 17.90 -16.86 -13.51
C SER A 303 17.27 -15.87 -14.48
N MET A 304 17.47 -14.58 -14.22
CA MET A 304 17.09 -13.50 -15.11
C MET A 304 18.19 -12.44 -15.19
N SER A 305 18.33 -11.85 -16.38
CA SER A 305 19.20 -10.72 -16.63
C SER A 305 18.44 -9.41 -16.47
N ILE A 306 19.04 -8.43 -15.79
CA ILE A 306 18.40 -7.13 -15.54
C ILE A 306 19.32 -5.95 -15.84
N VAL A 307 18.70 -4.86 -16.29
CA VAL A 307 19.30 -3.53 -16.47
C VAL A 307 18.38 -2.48 -15.84
N LYS A 308 18.96 -1.51 -15.11
CA LYS A 308 18.21 -0.41 -14.48
C LYS A 308 17.45 0.41 -15.51
N LEU A 309 16.23 0.79 -15.16
CA LEU A 309 15.48 1.84 -15.85
C LEU A 309 15.32 3.05 -14.91
N PRO A 310 15.13 4.27 -15.48
CA PRO A 310 14.89 5.47 -14.70
C PRO A 310 13.70 5.37 -13.73
N GLU A 311 13.73 6.13 -12.64
CA GLU A 311 12.60 6.22 -11.72
C GLU A 311 11.42 7.02 -12.30
N VAL A 312 10.24 6.80 -11.72
CA VAL A 312 9.13 7.75 -11.82
C VAL A 312 9.43 8.95 -10.94
N ILE A 313 9.07 10.15 -11.41
CA ILE A 313 9.19 11.38 -10.61
C ILE A 313 8.31 11.25 -9.36
N HIS A 314 8.91 11.42 -8.18
CA HIS A 314 8.23 11.26 -6.89
C HIS A 314 7.56 12.55 -6.38
N GLU A 315 7.98 13.70 -6.90
CA GLU A 315 7.48 15.00 -6.50
C GLU A 315 6.09 15.24 -7.08
N ASP A 316 5.12 15.56 -6.22
CA ASP A 316 3.75 15.93 -6.59
C ASP A 316 3.07 14.95 -7.59
N GLN A 317 3.43 13.66 -7.53
CA GLN A 317 2.95 12.63 -8.45
C GLN A 317 1.52 12.17 -8.11
N PHE A 318 0.58 13.10 -8.15
CA PHE A 318 -0.80 12.91 -7.68
C PHE A 318 -1.67 12.02 -8.57
N LEU A 319 -1.12 11.55 -9.68
CA LEU A 319 -1.69 10.45 -10.45
C LEU A 319 -1.79 9.17 -9.60
N GLU A 320 -0.91 8.99 -8.62
CA GLU A 320 -0.97 7.87 -7.66
C GLU A 320 -2.10 8.07 -6.64
N PRO A 321 -3.19 7.28 -6.70
CA PRO A 321 -4.30 7.46 -5.77
C PRO A 321 -4.11 6.65 -4.48
N MET A 322 -3.24 5.64 -4.47
CA MET A 322 -3.16 4.63 -3.40
C MET A 322 -1.99 4.86 -2.45
N THR A 323 -1.57 6.09 -2.18
CA THR A 323 -0.51 6.36 -1.19
C THR A 323 -0.88 7.46 -0.21
N ILE A 324 -0.45 7.30 1.05
CA ILE A 324 -0.34 8.45 1.94
C ILE A 324 0.81 9.36 1.51
N TRP A 325 0.63 10.67 1.73
CA TRP A 325 1.57 11.71 1.30
C TRP A 325 2.31 12.32 2.48
N ARG A 326 3.54 12.78 2.24
CA ARG A 326 4.29 13.67 3.13
C ARG A 326 4.61 14.96 2.40
N TYR A 327 4.29 16.08 3.03
CA TYR A 327 4.83 17.37 2.63
C TYR A 327 6.25 17.56 3.16
N ASN A 328 7.19 17.90 2.29
CA ASN A 328 8.60 18.04 2.65
C ASN A 328 8.94 19.51 2.92
N THR A 329 9.49 19.81 4.09
CA THR A 329 9.92 21.17 4.47
C THR A 329 11.41 21.41 4.28
N THR A 330 12.17 20.36 3.95
CA THR A 330 13.63 20.35 3.82
C THR A 330 14.07 19.35 2.75
N GLY A 331 15.31 19.49 2.27
CA GLY A 331 15.92 18.58 1.29
C GLY A 331 15.55 18.94 -0.15
N ASP A 332 15.91 18.07 -1.09
CA ASP A 332 15.74 18.32 -2.54
C ASP A 332 14.27 18.49 -2.94
N ASN A 333 13.37 17.78 -2.25
CA ASN A 333 11.92 17.85 -2.47
C ASN A 333 11.24 18.94 -1.64
N LYS A 334 11.96 19.97 -1.17
CA LYS A 334 11.37 21.01 -0.32
C LYS A 334 10.16 21.66 -1.01
N GLU A 335 9.10 21.90 -0.25
CA GLU A 335 7.83 22.48 -0.71
C GLU A 335 7.04 21.57 -1.68
N LYS A 336 7.43 20.29 -1.78
CA LYS A 336 6.79 19.25 -2.60
C LYS A 336 6.23 18.13 -1.75
N PHE A 337 5.18 17.49 -2.24
CA PHE A 337 4.69 16.23 -1.70
C PHE A 337 5.45 15.06 -2.29
N THR A 338 5.72 14.05 -1.46
CA THR A 338 6.23 12.75 -1.90
C THR A 338 5.47 11.62 -1.22
N PRO A 339 5.47 10.39 -1.78
CA PRO A 339 4.94 9.23 -1.09
C PRO A 339 5.60 9.04 0.29
N ARG A 340 4.83 8.48 1.22
CA ARG A 340 5.28 8.19 2.58
C ARG A 340 5.00 6.74 2.92
N LYS A 341 6.03 5.95 3.18
CA LYS A 341 5.89 4.58 3.68
C LYS A 341 5.13 4.50 5.00
N HIS A 342 4.40 3.40 5.19
CA HIS A 342 3.91 3.00 6.51
C HIS A 342 5.09 2.58 7.39
N GLN A 343 4.93 2.69 8.71
CA GLN A 343 6.00 2.41 9.67
C GLN A 343 5.74 1.07 10.34
N MET A 344 6.78 0.24 10.44
CA MET A 344 6.76 -0.99 11.24
C MET A 344 6.35 -0.67 12.69
N ASN A 345 5.60 -1.57 13.33
CA ASN A 345 5.10 -1.43 14.70
C ASN A 345 4.17 -0.21 14.93
N LYS A 346 3.58 0.34 13.87
CA LYS A 346 2.61 1.41 13.98
C LYS A 346 1.29 1.06 13.32
N SER A 347 0.28 0.82 14.14
CA SER A 347 -1.09 0.59 13.69
C SER A 347 -1.59 1.72 12.79
N MET A 348 -2.32 1.35 11.74
CA MET A 348 -2.85 2.23 10.69
C MET A 348 -3.69 3.39 11.25
N TRP A 349 -4.51 3.13 12.28
CA TRP A 349 -5.36 4.16 12.89
C TRP A 349 -4.54 5.31 13.51
N ARG A 350 -3.27 5.08 13.89
CA ARG A 350 -2.37 6.14 14.36
C ARG A 350 -2.00 7.11 13.23
N SER A 351 -2.27 6.76 11.99
CA SER A 351 -2.05 7.56 10.80
C SER A 351 -3.36 8.02 10.15
N PHE A 352 -4.50 7.92 10.85
CA PHE A 352 -5.83 8.24 10.30
C PHE A 352 -5.89 9.61 9.60
N GLY A 353 -5.34 10.67 10.19
CA GLY A 353 -5.31 11.99 9.56
C GLY A 353 -4.53 12.07 8.25
N LEU A 354 -3.51 11.23 8.05
CA LEU A 354 -2.80 11.14 6.76
C LEU A 354 -3.65 10.47 5.67
N ILE A 355 -4.69 9.74 6.06
CA ILE A 355 -5.61 9.01 5.18
C ILE A 355 -6.83 9.87 4.89
N THR A 356 -7.34 10.65 5.85
CA THR A 356 -8.64 11.32 5.72
C THR A 356 -8.58 12.82 5.52
N GLU A 357 -7.50 13.49 5.92
CA GLU A 357 -7.43 14.96 5.88
C GLU A 357 -6.81 15.49 4.58
N THR A 358 -7.49 16.45 3.97
CA THR A 358 -6.91 17.38 2.99
C THR A 358 -6.74 18.73 3.66
N GLU A 359 -5.72 19.49 3.24
CA GLU A 359 -5.54 20.87 3.70
C GLU A 359 -6.76 21.74 3.37
N SER A 360 -7.13 22.60 4.31
CA SER A 360 -8.20 23.59 4.11
C SER A 360 -7.70 24.73 3.23
N GLU A 361 -8.46 25.09 2.21
CA GLU A 361 -8.19 26.26 1.36
C GLU A 361 -8.27 27.58 2.15
N GLU A 362 -9.07 27.63 3.22
CA GLU A 362 -9.32 28.84 4.01
C GLU A 362 -8.18 29.16 4.99
N ASN A 363 -7.47 28.15 5.51
CA ASN A 363 -6.38 28.31 6.47
C ASN A 363 -5.29 27.23 6.27
N PRO A 364 -4.48 27.35 5.21
CA PRO A 364 -3.38 26.41 4.98
C PRO A 364 -2.31 26.54 6.07
N ASP A 365 -1.76 25.42 6.53
CA ASP A 365 -0.56 25.41 7.36
C ASP A 365 0.65 25.33 6.42
N PRO A 366 1.37 26.44 6.18
CA PRO A 366 2.45 26.47 5.19
C PRO A 366 3.61 25.51 5.54
N LYS A 367 3.67 25.00 6.78
CA LYS A 367 4.70 24.07 7.24
C LYS A 367 4.21 22.62 7.36
N ASN A 368 2.91 22.37 7.24
CA ASN A 368 2.33 21.04 7.44
C ASN A 368 1.13 20.80 6.52
N LYS A 369 1.34 21.04 5.22
CA LYS A 369 0.33 20.76 4.19
C LYS A 369 -0.07 19.28 4.22
N LYS A 370 -1.37 19.02 4.12
CA LYS A 370 -1.95 17.67 4.12
C LYS A 370 -2.61 17.36 2.80
N ARG A 371 -2.48 16.12 2.36
CA ARG A 371 -3.14 15.59 1.18
C ARG A 371 -3.57 14.16 1.45
N LYS A 372 -4.88 13.92 1.46
CA LYS A 372 -5.43 12.56 1.54
C LYS A 372 -5.09 11.76 0.27
N PRO A 373 -4.98 10.42 0.33
CA PRO A 373 -4.81 9.59 -0.86
C PRO A 373 -5.96 9.80 -1.85
N GLY A 374 -5.67 9.75 -3.15
CA GLY A 374 -6.68 9.92 -4.21
C GLY A 374 -7.80 8.87 -4.14
N ILE A 375 -7.50 7.66 -3.65
CA ILE A 375 -8.49 6.58 -3.49
C ILE A 375 -9.52 6.90 -2.40
N ILE A 376 -9.13 7.69 -1.40
CA ILE A 376 -10.04 8.15 -0.35
C ILE A 376 -10.93 9.27 -0.90
N ASP A 377 -10.37 10.16 -1.71
CA ASP A 377 -11.17 11.14 -2.45
C ASP A 377 -12.17 10.48 -3.40
N TRP A 378 -11.74 9.42 -4.08
CA TRP A 378 -12.59 8.62 -4.94
C TRP A 378 -13.76 8.00 -4.17
N MET A 379 -13.50 7.36 -3.02
CA MET A 379 -14.55 6.83 -2.14
C MET A 379 -15.58 7.90 -1.76
N ASN A 380 -15.14 9.12 -1.48
CA ASN A 380 -16.04 10.22 -1.14
C ASN A 380 -16.94 10.68 -2.31
N LYS A 381 -16.57 10.37 -3.56
CA LYS A 381 -17.35 10.72 -4.76
C LYS A 381 -18.35 9.63 -5.13
N ILE A 382 -18.04 8.37 -4.81
CA ILE A 382 -18.87 7.22 -5.16
C ILE A 382 -19.78 6.75 -4.03
N SER A 383 -19.64 7.32 -2.83
CA SER A 383 -20.37 6.94 -1.62
C SER A 383 -21.87 6.81 -1.81
N ASP A 384 -22.49 7.78 -2.48
CA ASP A 384 -23.93 7.80 -2.73
C ASP A 384 -24.45 6.60 -3.55
N PHE A 385 -23.56 5.85 -4.20
CA PHE A 385 -23.87 4.68 -5.01
C PHE A 385 -23.41 3.37 -4.37
N VAL A 386 -22.64 3.42 -3.29
CA VAL A 386 -22.08 2.24 -2.63
C VAL A 386 -23.00 1.82 -1.49
N ASP A 387 -23.67 0.68 -1.66
CA ASP A 387 -24.57 0.12 -0.64
C ASP A 387 -23.84 -0.66 0.48
N ASP A 388 -22.50 -0.77 0.41
CA ASP A 388 -21.71 -1.49 1.39
C ASP A 388 -21.63 -0.69 2.70
N LYS A 389 -22.29 -1.18 3.75
CA LYS A 389 -22.32 -0.51 5.07
C LYS A 389 -20.93 -0.34 5.70
N ILE A 390 -20.03 -1.31 5.50
CA ILE A 390 -18.69 -1.31 6.12
C ILE A 390 -17.63 -1.36 5.03
N ILE A 391 -16.71 -0.42 5.07
CA ILE A 391 -15.54 -0.38 4.19
C ILE A 391 -14.33 -0.87 4.95
N LYS A 392 -13.53 -1.72 4.30
CA LYS A 392 -12.21 -2.09 4.76
C LYS A 392 -11.16 -1.24 4.07
N ILE A 393 -10.49 -0.39 4.83
CA ILE A 393 -9.34 0.38 4.36
C ILE A 393 -8.08 -0.43 4.68
N ASN A 394 -7.35 -0.85 3.66
CA ASN A 394 -6.14 -1.64 3.80
C ASN A 394 -4.91 -0.74 3.67
N SER A 395 -3.84 -1.10 4.37
CA SER A 395 -2.54 -0.46 4.27
C SER A 395 -1.48 -1.49 3.91
N ILE A 396 -0.54 -1.07 3.05
CA ILE A 396 0.58 -1.92 2.63
C ILE A 396 1.82 -1.10 2.34
N SER A 397 3.00 -1.56 2.78
CA SER A 397 4.27 -0.87 2.52
C SER A 397 5.43 -1.84 2.55
N MET A 398 6.54 -1.47 1.92
CA MET A 398 7.79 -2.22 1.96
C MET A 398 8.81 -1.55 2.89
N GLU A 399 9.29 -2.29 3.89
CA GLU A 399 10.44 -1.92 4.71
C GLU A 399 11.74 -2.23 3.97
N ASP A 400 12.76 -1.40 4.19
CA ASP A 400 14.08 -1.56 3.61
C ASP A 400 15.15 -1.70 4.68
N ASP A 401 16.35 -2.10 4.26
CA ASP A 401 17.52 -2.29 5.12
C ASP A 401 18.13 -0.98 5.66
N GLY A 402 17.53 0.18 5.37
CA GLY A 402 18.03 1.50 5.77
C GLY A 402 19.35 1.89 5.10
N ASN A 403 19.84 1.11 4.14
CA ASN A 403 21.10 1.35 3.47
C ASN A 403 20.85 2.09 2.14
N ALA A 404 21.26 3.35 2.11
CA ALA A 404 21.07 4.25 0.97
C ALA A 404 21.66 3.77 -0.36
N THR A 405 22.56 2.79 -0.34
CA THR A 405 23.20 2.22 -1.54
C THR A 405 22.52 0.98 -2.08
N SER A 406 21.69 0.29 -1.28
CA SER A 406 21.07 -0.98 -1.66
C SER A 406 19.56 -0.93 -1.64
N TRP A 407 18.96 -0.36 -0.59
CA TRP A 407 17.51 -0.36 -0.38
C TRP A 407 16.94 -1.77 -0.56
N VAL A 408 17.51 -2.75 0.15
CA VAL A 408 17.03 -4.13 0.04
C VAL A 408 15.71 -4.25 0.78
N PRO A 409 14.65 -4.78 0.16
CA PRO A 409 13.42 -5.17 0.85
C PRO A 409 13.68 -6.14 1.98
N THR A 410 13.30 -5.76 3.20
CA THR A 410 13.55 -6.56 4.41
C THR A 410 12.26 -7.10 5.03
N ASN A 411 11.16 -6.37 4.92
CA ASN A 411 9.89 -6.73 5.56
C ASN A 411 8.68 -6.09 4.87
N GLU A 412 7.50 -6.63 5.14
CA GLU A 412 6.23 -6.10 4.66
C GLU A 412 5.44 -5.53 5.83
N VAL A 413 4.90 -4.31 5.67
CA VAL A 413 4.01 -3.69 6.65
C VAL A 413 2.59 -3.79 6.11
N VAL A 414 1.72 -4.50 6.81
CA VAL A 414 0.30 -4.65 6.46
C VAL A 414 -0.58 -4.42 7.67
N ASP A 415 -1.69 -3.71 7.46
CA ASP A 415 -2.72 -3.46 8.47
C ASP A 415 -4.02 -3.06 7.76
N HIS A 416 -5.15 -3.05 8.46
CA HIS A 416 -6.44 -2.66 7.92
C HIS A 416 -7.34 -2.04 8.98
N LEU A 417 -8.26 -1.17 8.57
CA LEU A 417 -9.27 -0.58 9.44
C LEU A 417 -10.65 -0.80 8.82
N TYR A 418 -11.61 -1.22 9.65
CA TYR A 418 -13.02 -1.23 9.27
C TYR A 418 -13.68 0.04 9.79
N ILE A 419 -14.49 0.67 8.95
CA ILE A 419 -15.27 1.84 9.29
C ILE A 419 -16.62 1.80 8.55
N ASP A 420 -17.65 2.29 9.21
CA ASP A 420 -18.96 2.49 8.56
C ASP A 420 -18.83 3.54 7.46
N GLU A 421 -19.40 3.27 6.30
CA GLU A 421 -19.29 4.10 5.10
C GLU A 421 -19.85 5.52 5.35
N ALA A 422 -21.01 5.63 6.00
CA ALA A 422 -21.64 6.92 6.26
C ALA A 422 -20.82 7.75 7.26
N VAL A 423 -20.19 7.08 8.24
CA VAL A 423 -19.25 7.72 9.17
C VAL A 423 -17.99 8.19 8.44
N PHE A 424 -17.50 7.41 7.48
CA PHE A 424 -16.33 7.75 6.69
C PHE A 424 -16.57 8.96 5.77
N ASN A 425 -17.81 9.18 5.36
CA ASN A 425 -18.25 10.28 4.51
C ASN A 425 -18.87 11.48 5.27
N ASP A 426 -18.91 11.45 6.61
CA ASP A 426 -19.27 12.62 7.44
C ASP A 426 -18.11 13.64 7.49
N LEU A 427 -17.97 14.38 6.39
CA LEU A 427 -16.94 15.39 6.13
C LEU A 427 -17.32 16.80 6.63
N GLU A 428 -18.41 16.94 7.38
CA GLU A 428 -18.77 18.22 7.98
C GLU A 428 -17.63 18.76 8.86
N LYS A 429 -17.56 20.10 9.02
CA LYS A 429 -16.53 20.77 9.84
C LYS A 429 -16.43 20.19 11.26
N GLU A 430 -17.57 19.73 11.76
CA GLU A 430 -17.72 19.01 13.01
C GLU A 430 -18.45 17.67 12.74
N GLY A 431 -17.99 16.94 11.72
CA GLY A 431 -18.41 15.57 11.43
C GLY A 431 -17.63 14.53 12.24
N TRP A 432 -17.88 13.26 11.96
CA TRP A 432 -17.15 12.14 12.56
C TRP A 432 -15.69 12.08 12.15
N ILE A 433 -15.33 12.36 10.89
CA ILE A 433 -13.92 12.34 10.46
C ILE A 433 -13.08 13.33 11.26
N TYR A 434 -13.59 14.55 11.47
CA TYR A 434 -12.93 15.54 12.32
C TYR A 434 -12.75 15.03 13.76
N ARG A 435 -13.82 14.46 14.35
CA ARG A 435 -13.81 13.97 15.73
C ARG A 435 -12.88 12.77 15.93
N ILE A 436 -12.88 11.82 15.01
CA ILE A 436 -11.97 10.66 15.04
C ILE A 436 -10.52 11.16 15.00
N ASN A 437 -10.18 12.12 14.13
CA ASN A 437 -8.85 12.72 14.09
C ASN A 437 -8.46 13.34 15.44
N LYS A 438 -9.35 14.10 16.08
CA LYS A 438 -9.11 14.66 17.42
C LYS A 438 -8.91 13.57 18.48
N VAL A 439 -9.68 12.49 18.42
CA VAL A 439 -9.55 11.35 19.34
C VAL A 439 -8.24 10.60 19.11
N VAL A 440 -7.81 10.39 17.87
CA VAL A 440 -6.50 9.83 17.52
C VAL A 440 -5.37 10.69 18.11
N ASP A 441 -5.41 12.01 17.90
CA ASP A 441 -4.37 12.91 18.39
C ASP A 441 -4.35 13.01 19.91
N MET A 442 -5.51 13.05 20.56
CA MET A 442 -5.61 12.96 22.02
C MET A 442 -5.01 11.66 22.55
N THR A 443 -5.28 10.54 21.89
CA THR A 443 -4.76 9.22 22.28
C THR A 443 -3.25 9.18 22.17
N LYS A 444 -2.68 9.67 21.06
CA LYS A 444 -1.23 9.84 20.90
C LYS A 444 -0.66 10.75 21.98
N GLU A 445 -1.33 11.84 22.32
CA GLU A 445 -0.82 12.79 23.32
C GLU A 445 -0.72 12.13 24.71
N VAL A 446 -1.74 11.35 25.10
CA VAL A 446 -1.75 10.59 26.35
C VAL A 446 -0.60 9.59 26.38
N VAL A 447 -0.38 8.85 25.29
CA VAL A 447 0.68 7.83 25.23
C VAL A 447 2.08 8.46 25.18
N GLU A 448 2.33 9.36 24.23
CA GLU A 448 3.66 9.89 23.93
C GLU A 448 4.15 10.99 24.88
N PHE A 449 3.26 11.68 25.58
CA PHE A 449 3.66 12.73 26.53
C PHE A 449 3.37 12.36 27.98
N ILE A 450 2.14 11.90 28.29
CA ILE A 450 1.76 11.64 29.68
C ILE A 450 2.35 10.32 30.17
N TYR A 451 2.05 9.21 29.48
CA TYR A 451 2.53 7.89 29.89
C TYR A 451 4.03 7.71 29.65
N LYS A 452 4.54 8.13 28.49
CA LYS A 452 5.99 8.15 28.24
C LYS A 452 6.75 9.02 29.24
N GLY A 453 6.16 10.14 29.66
CA GLY A 453 6.70 10.98 30.74
C GLY A 453 6.86 10.21 32.05
N PHE A 454 5.83 9.45 32.45
CA PHE A 454 5.90 8.55 33.60
C PHE A 454 7.01 7.50 33.42
N LEU A 455 7.10 6.85 32.27
CA LEU A 455 8.16 5.87 32.01
C LEU A 455 9.57 6.48 32.09
N ASN A 456 9.75 7.70 31.59
CA ASN A 456 11.02 8.42 31.71
C ASN A 456 11.38 8.71 33.17
N ASP A 457 10.40 9.10 33.99
CA ASP A 457 10.61 9.31 35.44
C ASP A 457 11.09 8.02 36.10
N ILE A 458 10.49 6.87 35.78
CA ILE A 458 10.91 5.56 36.29
C ILE A 458 12.30 5.17 35.76
N ASN A 459 12.58 5.43 34.48
CA ASN A 459 13.88 5.16 33.87
C ASN A 459 15.01 5.91 34.59
N GLU A 460 14.77 7.19 34.91
CA GLU A 460 15.69 8.04 35.65
C GLU A 460 15.87 7.57 37.10
N ILE A 461 14.78 7.27 37.82
CA ILE A 461 14.83 6.73 39.18
C ILE A 461 15.69 5.45 39.22
N ARG A 462 15.48 4.55 38.26
CA ARG A 462 16.22 3.28 38.13
C ARG A 462 17.64 3.44 37.59
N ASN A 463 18.02 4.63 37.11
CA ASN A 463 19.31 4.92 36.50
C ASN A 463 19.64 3.94 35.35
N LEU A 464 18.67 3.73 34.46
CA LEU A 464 18.85 2.89 33.27
C LEU A 464 19.50 3.72 32.16
N GLU A 465 20.60 3.23 31.60
CA GLU A 465 21.33 3.90 30.51
C GLU A 465 20.56 3.83 29.18
N SER A 466 19.87 2.71 28.94
CA SER A 466 19.10 2.48 27.72
C SER A 466 17.68 3.08 27.82
N LYS A 467 17.14 3.50 26.67
CA LYS A 467 15.73 3.92 26.52
C LYS A 467 14.78 2.74 26.20
N ASP A 468 15.28 1.51 26.14
CA ASP A 468 14.48 0.34 25.78
C ASP A 468 13.30 0.13 26.72
N PHE A 469 13.48 0.37 28.03
CA PHE A 469 12.38 0.32 29.00
C PHE A 469 11.22 1.26 28.61
N VAL A 470 11.56 2.49 28.21
CA VAL A 470 10.58 3.50 27.81
C VAL A 470 9.95 3.13 26.46
N ASN A 471 10.76 2.78 25.47
CA ASN A 471 10.28 2.44 24.13
C ASN A 471 9.38 1.20 24.16
N ASN A 472 9.80 0.12 24.81
CA ASN A 472 9.01 -1.09 24.96
C ASN A 472 7.73 -0.85 25.76
N GLY A 473 7.78 0.00 26.79
CA GLY A 473 6.60 0.38 27.56
C GLY A 473 5.56 1.13 26.73
N VAL A 474 6.01 2.04 25.86
CA VAL A 474 5.13 2.77 24.90
C VAL A 474 4.53 1.81 23.88
N GLU A 475 5.33 0.95 23.27
CA GLU A 475 4.85 -0.05 22.29
C GLU A 475 3.84 -1.02 22.92
N LEU A 476 4.10 -1.48 24.15
CA LEU A 476 3.16 -2.33 24.89
C LEU A 476 1.84 -1.60 25.15
N LEU A 477 1.85 -0.32 25.51
CA LEU A 477 0.60 0.42 25.70
C LEU A 477 -0.17 0.60 24.39
N TYR A 478 0.51 0.86 23.27
CA TYR A 478 -0.16 0.90 21.96
C TYR A 478 -0.76 -0.46 21.58
N TYR A 479 -0.08 -1.56 21.89
CA TYR A 479 -0.62 -2.91 21.70
C TYR A 479 -1.92 -3.12 22.49
N GLU A 480 -1.96 -2.72 23.76
CA GLU A 480 -3.18 -2.81 24.60
C GLU A 480 -4.30 -1.89 24.11
N ILE A 481 -3.97 -0.75 23.51
CA ILE A 481 -4.94 0.23 22.97
C ILE A 481 -5.50 -0.21 21.61
N ASP A 482 -4.73 -0.97 20.82
CA ASP A 482 -5.00 -1.20 19.40
C ASP A 482 -6.38 -1.80 19.15
N LYS A 483 -6.70 -2.92 19.79
CA LYS A 483 -8.00 -3.58 19.64
C LYS A 483 -9.15 -2.71 20.15
N PRO A 484 -9.14 -2.20 21.40
CA PRO A 484 -10.18 -1.30 21.89
C PRO A 484 -10.43 -0.09 20.99
N PHE A 485 -9.37 0.50 20.40
CA PHE A 485 -9.52 1.64 19.50
C PHE A 485 -10.23 1.27 18.19
N ARG A 486 -9.86 0.13 17.60
CA ARG A 486 -10.52 -0.40 16.39
C ARG A 486 -11.98 -0.74 16.65
N ASP A 487 -12.25 -1.40 17.79
CA ASP A 487 -13.62 -1.73 18.21
C ASP A 487 -14.44 -0.44 18.43
N TRP A 488 -13.82 0.61 19.00
CA TRP A 488 -14.46 1.92 19.15
C TRP A 488 -14.83 2.53 17.79
N ILE A 489 -13.89 2.62 16.84
CA ILE A 489 -14.16 3.14 15.48
C ILE A 489 -15.29 2.36 14.80
N LEU A 490 -15.20 1.03 14.80
CA LEU A 490 -16.19 0.16 14.18
C LEU A 490 -17.58 0.29 14.81
N SER A 491 -17.65 0.68 16.09
CA SER A 491 -18.92 0.85 16.80
C SER A 491 -19.66 2.16 16.50
N ILE A 492 -19.02 3.12 15.82
CA ILE A 492 -19.61 4.43 15.55
C ILE A 492 -20.69 4.27 14.47
N ASP A 493 -21.89 4.76 14.75
CA ASP A 493 -22.95 4.99 13.78
C ASP A 493 -23.05 6.48 13.47
N ILE A 494 -23.46 6.83 12.25
CA ILE A 494 -23.62 8.22 11.82
C ILE A 494 -24.55 9.02 12.76
N ASN A 495 -25.56 8.37 13.35
CA ASN A 495 -26.56 8.99 14.21
C ASN A 495 -26.19 8.99 15.71
N ASP A 496 -25.04 8.43 16.08
CA ASP A 496 -24.64 8.37 17.48
C ASP A 496 -24.43 9.77 18.10
N ASP A 497 -24.64 9.87 19.41
CA ASP A 497 -24.21 11.04 20.18
C ASP A 497 -22.67 11.10 20.18
N LYS A 498 -22.17 12.04 19.37
CA LYS A 498 -20.75 12.35 19.17
C LYS A 498 -19.98 12.54 20.49
N GLU A 499 -20.52 13.32 21.43
CA GLU A 499 -19.83 13.61 22.69
C GLU A 499 -19.86 12.42 23.65
N LYS A 500 -20.95 11.65 23.64
CA LYS A 500 -21.04 10.41 24.40
C LYS A 500 -20.01 9.39 23.93
N LYS A 501 -19.91 9.11 22.62
CA LYS A 501 -18.93 8.16 22.06
C LYS A 501 -17.48 8.56 22.34
N ILE A 502 -17.17 9.85 22.27
CA ILE A 502 -15.84 10.37 22.63
C ILE A 502 -15.57 10.16 24.12
N THR A 503 -16.58 10.38 24.97
CA THR A 503 -16.46 10.18 26.42
C THR A 503 -16.25 8.71 26.77
N ASP A 504 -16.95 7.80 26.08
CA ASP A 504 -16.77 6.36 26.26
C ASP A 504 -15.32 5.95 25.94
N TRP A 505 -14.75 6.44 24.83
CA TRP A 505 -13.33 6.21 24.52
C TRP A 505 -12.39 6.81 25.57
N LYS A 506 -12.64 8.03 26.05
CA LYS A 506 -11.81 8.66 27.09
C LYS A 506 -11.77 7.83 28.37
N ASN A 507 -12.89 7.24 28.76
CA ASN A 507 -12.98 6.36 29.92
C ASN A 507 -12.17 5.08 29.71
N GLU A 508 -12.31 4.44 28.54
CA GLU A 508 -11.55 3.24 28.18
C GLU A 508 -10.05 3.51 28.15
N LEU A 509 -9.62 4.59 27.48
CA LEU A 509 -8.22 5.00 27.43
C LEU A 509 -7.65 5.28 28.83
N SER A 510 -8.41 5.99 29.68
CA SER A 510 -8.03 6.24 31.07
C SER A 510 -7.90 4.94 31.87
N TYR A 511 -8.77 3.95 31.60
CA TYR A 511 -8.67 2.62 32.19
C TYR A 511 -7.35 1.92 31.81
N LEU A 512 -7.10 1.78 30.51
CA LEU A 512 -5.95 1.07 29.95
C LEU A 512 -4.61 1.68 30.40
N VAL A 513 -4.46 3.00 30.25
CA VAL A 513 -3.21 3.71 30.54
C VAL A 513 -2.84 3.64 32.02
N PHE A 514 -3.83 3.86 32.90
CA PHE A 514 -3.59 3.80 34.34
C PHE A 514 -3.30 2.36 34.79
N ASN A 515 -3.98 1.34 34.23
CA ASN A 515 -3.68 -0.05 34.59
C ASN A 515 -2.26 -0.45 34.21
N GLN A 516 -1.75 0.02 33.07
CA GLN A 516 -0.36 -0.23 32.72
C GLN A 516 0.62 0.48 33.65
N ALA A 517 0.35 1.74 34.00
CA ALA A 517 1.15 2.44 35.00
C ALA A 517 1.10 1.74 36.37
N GLU A 518 -0.06 1.20 36.76
CA GLU A 518 -0.27 0.51 38.03
C GLU A 518 0.51 -0.82 38.08
N LYS A 519 0.58 -1.57 36.97
CA LYS A 519 1.41 -2.78 36.87
C LYS A 519 2.88 -2.46 37.17
N ILE A 520 3.40 -1.37 36.61
CA ILE A 520 4.78 -0.90 36.87
C ILE A 520 4.94 -0.53 38.35
N ALA A 521 3.98 0.20 38.92
CA ALA A 521 3.99 0.57 40.33
C ALA A 521 3.96 -0.63 41.27
N LYS A 522 3.17 -1.66 40.95
CA LYS A 522 3.09 -2.91 41.72
C LYS A 522 4.34 -3.77 41.60
N SER A 523 5.05 -3.72 40.47
CA SER A 523 6.30 -4.45 40.25
C SER A 523 7.54 -3.69 40.70
N SER A 524 7.39 -2.69 41.56
CA SER A 524 8.47 -1.77 41.92
C SER A 524 9.35 -2.26 43.06
N ASN A 525 10.62 -1.88 43.03
CA ASN A 525 11.63 -2.31 43.99
C ASN A 525 11.93 -1.24 45.06
N SER A 526 12.82 -1.53 46.01
CA SER A 526 13.19 -0.60 47.07
C SER A 526 13.75 0.73 46.55
N ARG A 527 14.52 0.70 45.46
CA ARG A 527 15.06 1.91 44.82
C ARG A 527 13.94 2.79 44.26
N ASP A 528 12.91 2.19 43.66
CA ASP A 528 11.76 2.93 43.12
C ASP A 528 11.04 3.74 44.21
N PHE A 529 10.94 3.19 45.43
CA PHE A 529 10.31 3.87 46.58
C PHE A 529 11.23 4.87 47.28
N ILE A 530 12.53 4.56 47.43
CA ILE A 530 13.52 5.50 47.99
C ILE A 530 13.68 6.72 47.07
N GLY A 531 13.73 6.47 45.76
CA GLY A 531 13.88 7.50 44.74
C GLY A 531 15.28 8.11 44.65
N ILE A 532 15.33 9.26 43.98
CA ILE A 532 16.52 10.08 43.77
C ILE A 532 16.24 11.53 44.20
N SER A 533 17.29 12.31 44.48
CA SER A 533 17.17 13.74 44.73
C SER A 533 17.36 14.52 43.44
N VAL A 534 16.35 15.29 43.04
CA VAL A 534 16.36 16.17 41.87
C VAL A 534 15.95 17.57 42.34
N ASP A 535 16.83 18.56 42.15
CA ASP A 535 16.62 19.95 42.55
C ASP A 535 16.17 20.15 44.01
N GLY A 536 16.71 19.31 44.92
CA GLY A 536 16.38 19.35 46.34
C GLY A 536 15.04 18.70 46.71
N THR A 537 14.36 18.06 45.76
CA THR A 537 13.12 17.30 45.98
C THR A 537 13.32 15.81 45.71
N THR A 538 12.62 14.96 46.47
CA THR A 538 12.67 13.50 46.25
C THR A 538 11.74 13.11 45.10
N LYS A 539 12.33 12.60 44.02
CA LYS A 539 11.63 11.96 42.92
C LYS A 539 11.62 10.45 43.14
N ASN A 540 10.46 9.89 43.41
CA ASN A 540 10.25 8.46 43.62
C ASN A 540 9.00 8.00 42.87
N ILE A 541 8.71 6.71 42.91
CA ILE A 541 7.58 6.18 42.16
C ILE A 541 6.23 6.73 42.62
N ALA A 542 6.05 6.99 43.91
CA ALA A 542 4.78 7.53 44.41
C ALA A 542 4.56 8.96 43.89
N THR A 543 5.59 9.80 43.88
CA THR A 543 5.49 11.17 43.35
C THR A 543 5.31 11.15 41.82
N ALA A 544 6.05 10.30 41.10
CA ALA A 544 5.88 10.13 39.65
C ALA A 544 4.47 9.64 39.28
N PHE A 545 3.95 8.63 39.99
CA PHE A 545 2.61 8.08 39.75
C PHE A 545 1.50 9.09 40.07
N ASN A 546 1.66 9.90 41.11
CA ASN A 546 0.72 10.98 41.44
C ASN A 546 0.71 12.08 40.37
N ILE A 547 1.88 12.50 39.88
CA ILE A 547 1.99 13.49 38.79
C ILE A 547 1.35 12.95 37.51
N PHE A 548 1.66 11.69 37.17
CA PHE A 548 1.04 10.97 36.06
C PHE A 548 -0.50 10.96 36.18
N SER A 549 -1.02 10.53 37.33
CA SER A 549 -2.46 10.44 37.57
C SER A 549 -3.15 11.80 37.48
N ALA A 550 -2.52 12.86 38.00
CA ALA A 550 -3.03 14.21 37.91
C ALA A 550 -3.08 14.72 36.45
N ARG A 551 -2.02 14.46 35.67
CA ARG A 551 -1.96 14.81 34.24
C ARG A 551 -2.99 14.05 33.42
N LEU A 552 -3.15 12.75 33.67
CA LEU A 552 -4.12 11.90 33.00
C LEU A 552 -5.56 12.38 33.27
N ASN A 553 -5.91 12.60 34.55
CA ASN A 553 -7.23 13.10 34.93
C ASN A 553 -7.52 14.50 34.38
N LYS A 554 -6.49 15.37 34.30
CA LYS A 554 -6.63 16.69 33.68
C LYS A 554 -6.94 16.59 32.18
N LYS A 555 -6.36 15.61 31.49
CA LYS A 555 -6.52 15.46 30.03
C LYS A 555 -7.82 14.74 29.64
N LEU A 556 -8.18 13.68 30.36
CA LEU A 556 -9.30 12.79 30.00
C LEU A 556 -10.57 13.02 30.85
N GLY A 557 -10.48 13.80 31.93
CA GLY A 557 -11.54 13.93 32.94
C GLY A 557 -11.33 12.94 34.10
N LYS A 558 -12.05 13.16 35.22
CA LYS A 558 -11.99 12.24 36.36
C LYS A 558 -12.56 10.88 35.97
N ARG A 559 -11.82 9.82 36.31
CA ARG A 559 -12.26 8.42 36.17
C ARG A 559 -13.63 8.25 36.85
N ARG A 560 -14.64 7.74 36.13
CA ARG A 560 -15.78 7.11 36.79
C ARG A 560 -15.27 5.77 37.32
N GLU A 561 -15.40 5.54 38.62
CA GLU A 561 -15.21 4.20 39.15
C GLU A 561 -16.25 3.30 38.47
N LEU A 562 -15.80 2.40 37.60
CA LEU A 562 -16.62 1.30 37.13
C LEU A 562 -16.89 0.44 38.36
N ASN A 563 -18.00 0.72 39.04
CA ASN A 563 -18.52 -0.14 40.09
C ASN A 563 -18.57 -1.56 39.52
N GLY A 564 -17.97 -2.51 40.24
CA GLY A 564 -17.88 -3.91 39.87
C GLY A 564 -19.21 -4.66 39.93
N GLU A 565 -20.21 -4.19 39.18
CA GLU A 565 -21.46 -4.87 38.93
C GLU A 565 -21.62 -5.09 37.43
N ASN A 566 -20.87 -6.06 36.92
CA ASN A 566 -21.28 -7.07 35.95
C ASN A 566 -20.05 -7.91 35.60
N LYS A 567 -19.83 -8.94 36.41
CA LYS A 567 -18.99 -10.10 36.06
C LYS A 567 -19.77 -11.05 35.19
#